data_AF-A0A7S0QZX5-F1
#
_entry.id   AF-A0A7S0QZX5-F1
#
_cell.length_a   1.000
_cell.length_b   1.000
_cell.length_c   1.000
_cell.angle_alpha   90.00
_cell.angle_beta   90.00
_cell.angle_gamma   90.00
#
_symmetry.space_group_name_H-M   'P 1'
#
loop_
_entity.id
_entity.type
_entity.pdbx_description
1 polymer ?
#
loop_
_entity_poly.entity_id
_entity_poly.type
_entity_poly.pdbx_seq_one_letter_code
_entity_poly.pdbx_strand_id
1 'polypeptide(L)'
;ETAFLIRSFDRWGNERTEGGVVFDTILRSVAKRLTRPLTDLELLQISAGIIDAEQFYTYQQDGLYFVRPNIAEDKNDGTYEVKYTPMVAAFYFVEINRGGEFIQGSPFVVEVKPDVTNATSCLVFCKSVNNCGLGSVQAGIRSVVFIQARDRNGNNKTDSLDLFYYSVVGAGGFSKTEEARPLGPQYPGQYEINYNPAIAGE
;
A
#
# COMPACT_ATOMS: atom_id res chain seq x y z
N GLU A 1 -4.70 -15.10 -4.59
CA GLU A 1 -5.67 -14.82 -5.66
C GLU A 1 -6.90 -14.23 -5.01
N THR A 2 -7.43 -13.13 -5.56
CA THR A 2 -8.60 -12.42 -5.03
C THR A 2 -9.75 -12.57 -6.00
N ALA A 3 -10.97 -12.71 -5.50
CA ALA A 3 -12.18 -12.89 -6.32
C ALA A 3 -13.36 -12.07 -5.79
N PHE A 4 -14.28 -11.70 -6.68
CA PHE A 4 -15.61 -11.19 -6.32
C PHE A 4 -16.68 -11.83 -7.20
N LEU A 5 -17.92 -11.79 -6.71
CA LEU A 5 -19.09 -12.32 -7.41
C LEU A 5 -19.96 -11.18 -7.94
N ILE A 6 -20.42 -11.33 -9.18
CA ILE A 6 -21.49 -10.54 -9.78
C ILE A 6 -22.76 -11.39 -9.70
N ARG A 7 -23.85 -10.80 -9.22
CA ARG A 7 -25.19 -11.42 -9.27
C ARG A 7 -26.01 -10.78 -10.37
N SER A 8 -26.68 -11.61 -11.15
CA SER A 8 -27.58 -11.13 -12.20
C SER A 8 -29.03 -11.17 -11.75
N PHE A 9 -29.76 -10.11 -12.07
CA PHE A 9 -31.18 -9.98 -11.75
C PHE A 9 -32.00 -9.87 -13.04
N ASP A 10 -33.23 -10.35 -13.00
CA ASP A 10 -34.20 -10.12 -14.08
C ASP A 10 -34.72 -8.67 -14.07
N ARG A 11 -35.59 -8.33 -15.03
CA ARG A 11 -36.16 -6.99 -15.17
C ARG A 11 -37.11 -6.59 -14.03
N TRP A 12 -37.45 -7.52 -13.14
CA TRP A 12 -38.32 -7.33 -11.99
C TRP A 12 -37.55 -7.36 -10.66
N GLY A 13 -36.22 -7.55 -10.71
CA GLY A 13 -35.35 -7.57 -9.53
C GLY A 13 -35.22 -8.93 -8.85
N ASN A 14 -35.65 -10.03 -9.49
CA ASN A 14 -35.40 -11.38 -8.95
C ASN A 14 -34.01 -11.86 -9.36
N GLU A 15 -33.31 -12.56 -8.47
CA GLU A 15 -32.06 -13.22 -8.82
C GLU A 15 -32.31 -14.26 -9.92
N ARG A 16 -31.49 -14.24 -10.96
CA ARG A 16 -31.52 -15.29 -11.99
C ARG A 16 -30.93 -16.55 -11.38
N THR A 17 -31.42 -17.71 -11.82
CA THR A 17 -30.93 -19.04 -11.42
C THR A 17 -30.18 -19.74 -12.54
N GLU A 18 -29.97 -19.05 -13.65
CA GLU A 18 -29.31 -19.55 -14.86
C GLU A 18 -28.27 -18.53 -15.33
N GLY A 19 -27.21 -19.05 -15.95
CA GLY A 19 -26.15 -18.25 -16.56
C GLY A 19 -26.54 -17.58 -17.88
N GLY A 20 -25.55 -17.34 -18.73
CA GLY A 20 -25.69 -16.86 -20.10
C GLY A 20 -25.49 -15.35 -20.29
N VAL A 21 -25.07 -14.62 -19.25
CA VAL A 21 -24.70 -13.20 -19.35
C VAL A 21 -23.19 -13.05 -19.41
N VAL A 22 -22.69 -12.19 -20.31
CA VAL A 22 -21.27 -11.86 -20.38
C VAL A 22 -21.07 -10.47 -19.76
N PHE A 23 -20.11 -10.36 -18.84
CA PHE A 23 -19.68 -9.10 -18.24
C PHE A 23 -18.25 -8.78 -18.65
N ASP A 24 -18.03 -7.55 -19.08
CA ASP A 24 -16.69 -6.99 -19.31
C ASP A 24 -16.21 -6.35 -18.01
N THR A 25 -15.05 -6.80 -17.53
CA THR A 25 -14.45 -6.26 -16.30
C THR A 25 -13.09 -5.66 -16.58
N ILE A 26 -12.86 -4.46 -16.07
CA ILE A 26 -11.57 -3.77 -16.17
C ILE A 26 -11.12 -3.37 -14.77
N LEU A 27 -9.89 -3.74 -14.39
CA LEU A 27 -9.23 -3.23 -13.20
C LEU A 27 -8.23 -2.14 -13.61
N ARG A 28 -8.40 -0.94 -13.06
CA ARG A 28 -7.46 0.17 -13.24
C ARG A 28 -6.92 0.55 -11.88
N SER A 29 -5.61 0.41 -11.65
CA SER A 29 -5.02 1.05 -10.48
C SER A 29 -5.15 2.55 -10.63
N VAL A 30 -5.46 3.22 -9.55
CA VAL A 30 -5.32 4.67 -9.50
C VAL A 30 -4.47 4.99 -8.30
N ALA A 31 -3.24 5.42 -8.56
CA ALA A 31 -2.41 5.99 -7.52
C ALA A 31 -3.09 7.29 -7.05
N LYS A 32 -3.97 7.16 -6.06
CA LYS A 32 -4.54 8.30 -5.31
C LYS A 32 -3.46 8.75 -4.33
N ARG A 33 -2.89 9.93 -4.55
CA ARG A 33 -1.96 10.55 -3.60
C ARG A 33 -2.70 11.66 -2.87
N LEU A 34 -2.55 11.73 -1.56
CA LEU A 34 -2.96 12.92 -0.82
C LEU A 34 -2.28 14.14 -1.43
N THR A 35 -3.08 15.14 -1.82
CA THR A 35 -2.58 16.42 -2.34
C THR A 35 -1.69 17.13 -1.31
N ARG A 36 -1.98 16.89 -0.03
CA ARG A 36 -1.22 17.34 1.14
C ARG A 36 -1.54 16.45 2.35
N PRO A 37 -0.71 16.47 3.41
CA PRO A 37 -1.07 15.87 4.69
C PRO A 37 -2.42 16.40 5.20
N LEU A 38 -3.24 15.50 5.76
CA LEU A 38 -4.50 15.84 6.41
C LEU A 38 -4.22 16.39 7.80
N THR A 39 -5.00 17.40 8.20
CA THR A 39 -5.00 17.90 9.58
C THR A 39 -5.79 16.97 10.50
N ASP A 40 -5.53 17.04 11.81
CA ASP A 40 -6.28 16.25 12.80
C ASP A 40 -7.79 16.51 12.75
N LEU A 41 -8.20 17.75 12.42
CA LEU A 41 -9.60 18.12 12.25
C LEU A 41 -10.23 17.46 11.02
N GLU A 42 -9.51 17.41 9.90
CA GLU A 42 -9.97 16.74 8.67
C GLU A 42 -10.11 15.23 8.88
N LEU A 43 -9.15 14.61 9.58
CA LEU A 43 -9.25 13.19 9.96
C LEU A 43 -10.49 12.92 10.84
N LEU A 44 -10.79 13.82 11.76
CA LEU A 44 -11.93 13.69 12.66
C LEU A 44 -13.27 13.90 11.92
N GLN A 45 -13.31 14.82 10.96
CA GLN A 45 -14.49 15.03 10.11
C GLN A 45 -14.72 13.91 9.10
N ILE A 46 -13.65 13.32 8.54
CA ILE A 46 -13.72 12.12 7.69
C ILE A 46 -14.26 10.94 8.49
N SER A 47 -13.73 10.70 9.69
CA SER A 47 -14.19 9.59 10.53
C SER A 47 -15.64 9.76 11.01
N ALA A 48 -16.11 11.01 11.14
CA ALA A 48 -17.50 11.33 11.41
C ALA A 48 -18.41 11.32 10.17
N GLY A 49 -17.88 11.04 8.97
CA GLY A 49 -18.63 11.03 7.71
C GLY A 49 -19.13 12.42 7.29
N ILE A 50 -18.57 13.50 7.84
CA ILE A 50 -18.96 14.88 7.57
C ILE A 50 -18.40 15.34 6.22
N ILE A 51 -17.20 14.89 5.89
CA ILE A 51 -16.53 15.19 4.62
C ILE A 51 -16.05 13.90 3.96
N ASP A 52 -16.07 13.91 2.63
CA ASP A 52 -15.57 12.80 1.83
C ASP A 52 -14.03 12.88 1.73
N ALA A 53 -13.36 11.79 2.11
CA ALA A 53 -11.92 11.65 1.99
C ALA A 53 -11.45 11.82 0.53
N GLU A 54 -12.30 11.52 -0.47
CA GLU A 54 -11.99 11.66 -1.89
C GLU A 54 -11.55 13.07 -2.29
N GLN A 55 -12.03 14.11 -1.60
CA GLN A 55 -11.68 15.51 -1.90
C GLN A 55 -10.20 15.84 -1.67
N PHE A 56 -9.49 15.02 -0.90
CA PHE A 56 -8.09 15.26 -0.55
C PHE A 56 -7.10 14.49 -1.41
N TYR A 57 -7.58 13.56 -2.24
CA TYR A 57 -6.75 12.77 -3.14
C TYR A 57 -6.69 13.40 -4.53
N THR A 58 -5.51 13.38 -5.14
CA THR A 58 -5.33 13.62 -6.58
C THR A 58 -4.92 12.34 -7.28
N TYR A 59 -5.31 12.21 -8.55
CA TYR A 59 -4.89 11.13 -9.41
C TYR A 59 -3.46 11.39 -9.90
N GLN A 60 -2.50 10.54 -9.53
CA GLN A 60 -1.25 10.48 -10.27
C GLN A 60 -1.45 9.64 -11.54
N GLN A 61 -1.24 10.25 -12.70
CA GLN A 61 -1.20 9.55 -14.00
C GLN A 61 0.02 8.63 -14.14
N ASP A 62 1.06 8.83 -13.33
CA ASP A 62 2.27 8.01 -13.35
C ASP A 62 2.01 6.63 -12.73
N GLY A 63 1.68 5.67 -13.58
CA GLY A 63 1.60 4.26 -13.22
C GLY A 63 0.20 3.67 -13.22
N LEU A 64 -0.54 3.78 -14.33
CA LEU A 64 -1.69 2.91 -14.57
C LEU A 64 -1.23 1.45 -14.67
N TYR A 65 -1.27 0.72 -13.54
CA TYR A 65 -1.18 -0.73 -13.51
C TYR A 65 -2.52 -1.31 -13.94
N PHE A 66 -2.54 -1.79 -15.18
CA PHE A 66 -3.65 -2.56 -15.72
C PHE A 66 -3.50 -4.01 -15.26
N VAL A 67 -4.34 -4.41 -14.31
CA VAL A 67 -4.59 -5.83 -14.09
C VAL A 67 -5.75 -6.17 -15.01
N ARG A 68 -5.50 -6.97 -16.05
CA ARG A 68 -6.60 -7.55 -16.82
C ARG A 68 -7.24 -8.61 -15.92
N PRO A 69 -8.45 -8.41 -15.38
CA PRO A 69 -9.13 -9.47 -14.67
C PRO A 69 -9.33 -10.64 -15.63
N ASN A 70 -9.44 -11.84 -15.09
CA ASN A 70 -9.97 -12.94 -15.89
C ASN A 70 -11.38 -12.58 -16.34
N ILE A 71 -11.78 -13.06 -17.52
CA ILE A 71 -13.17 -12.96 -17.99
C ILE A 71 -14.08 -13.50 -16.89
N ALA A 72 -15.19 -12.81 -16.63
CA ALA A 72 -16.16 -13.24 -15.62
C ALA A 72 -16.62 -14.67 -15.92
N GLU A 73 -16.29 -15.59 -15.02
CA GLU A 73 -16.60 -17.00 -15.14
C GLU A 73 -18.04 -17.25 -14.71
N ASP A 74 -18.88 -17.65 -15.66
CA ASP A 74 -20.27 -17.99 -15.39
C ASP A 74 -20.37 -19.30 -14.58
N LYS A 75 -21.02 -19.24 -13.41
CA LYS A 75 -21.24 -20.40 -12.55
C LYS A 75 -22.50 -21.18 -12.90
N ASN A 76 -23.25 -20.74 -13.92
CA ASN A 76 -24.50 -21.31 -14.40
C ASN A 76 -25.64 -21.33 -13.36
N ASP A 77 -25.52 -20.53 -12.31
CA ASP A 77 -26.51 -20.37 -11.24
C ASP A 77 -27.00 -18.92 -11.10
N GLY A 78 -26.70 -18.08 -12.10
CA GLY A 78 -26.99 -16.65 -12.09
C GLY A 78 -25.91 -15.77 -11.43
N THR A 79 -24.82 -16.39 -10.96
CA THR A 79 -23.62 -15.72 -10.45
C THR A 79 -22.42 -15.86 -11.39
N TYR A 80 -21.55 -14.85 -11.36
CA TYR A 80 -20.35 -14.78 -12.21
C TYR A 80 -19.15 -14.43 -11.34
N GLU A 81 -18.08 -15.22 -11.41
CA GLU A 81 -16.87 -15.04 -10.61
C GLU A 81 -15.79 -14.32 -11.43
N VAL A 82 -15.27 -13.22 -10.89
CA VAL A 82 -14.12 -12.53 -11.48
C VAL A 82 -12.92 -12.72 -10.56
N LYS A 83 -11.82 -13.25 -11.11
CA LYS A 83 -10.54 -13.43 -10.40
C LYS A 83 -9.49 -12.47 -10.91
N TYR A 84 -8.70 -11.94 -9.98
CA TYR A 84 -7.55 -11.09 -10.26
C TYR A 84 -6.48 -11.23 -9.17
N THR A 85 -5.23 -10.92 -9.52
CA THR A 85 -4.11 -10.95 -8.58
C THR A 85 -3.32 -9.64 -8.70
N PRO A 86 -3.61 -8.63 -7.85
CA PRO A 86 -2.86 -7.39 -7.87
C PRO A 86 -1.49 -7.60 -7.23
N MET A 87 -0.43 -7.11 -7.87
CA MET A 87 0.95 -7.19 -7.34
C MET A 87 1.41 -5.89 -6.67
N VAL A 88 0.72 -4.77 -6.95
CA VAL A 88 1.05 -3.45 -6.45
C VAL A 88 0.04 -3.05 -5.39
N ALA A 89 0.53 -2.59 -4.24
CA ALA A 89 -0.32 -2.05 -3.19
C ALA A 89 -0.78 -0.63 -3.57
N ALA A 90 -2.08 -0.47 -3.80
CA ALA A 90 -2.70 0.77 -4.23
C ALA A 90 -4.22 0.69 -4.10
N PHE A 91 -4.90 1.80 -4.36
CA PHE A 91 -6.33 1.78 -4.65
C PHE A 91 -6.57 1.44 -6.13
N TYR A 92 -7.58 0.62 -6.38
CA TYR A 92 -8.00 0.20 -7.71
C TYR A 92 -9.47 0.55 -7.93
N PHE A 93 -9.80 1.00 -9.13
CA PHE A 93 -11.17 1.02 -9.61
C PHE A 93 -11.46 -0.29 -10.37
N VAL A 94 -12.57 -0.92 -10.01
CA VAL A 94 -13.14 -2.07 -10.70
C VAL A 94 -14.32 -1.58 -11.51
N GLU A 95 -14.14 -1.50 -12.81
CA GLU A 95 -15.17 -1.15 -13.78
C GLU A 95 -15.83 -2.44 -14.25
N ILE A 96 -17.14 -2.57 -14.01
CA ILE A 96 -17.93 -3.70 -14.50
C ILE A 96 -18.99 -3.14 -15.45
N ASN A 97 -18.97 -3.61 -16.68
CA ASN A 97 -19.94 -3.20 -17.69
C ASN A 97 -20.50 -4.42 -18.45
N ARG A 98 -21.65 -4.24 -19.05
CA ARG A 98 -22.31 -5.22 -19.90
C ARG A 98 -22.71 -4.54 -21.20
N GLY A 99 -22.12 -4.97 -22.32
CA GLY A 99 -22.44 -4.40 -23.63
C GLY A 99 -22.13 -2.89 -23.74
N GLY A 100 -21.12 -2.41 -23.00
CA GLY A 100 -20.73 -1.00 -22.97
C GLY A 100 -21.44 -0.14 -21.92
N GLU A 101 -22.44 -0.67 -21.20
CA GLU A 101 -23.11 0.05 -20.11
C GLU A 101 -22.61 -0.43 -18.74
N PHE A 102 -22.21 0.52 -17.87
CA PHE A 102 -21.79 0.20 -16.51
C PHE A 102 -22.95 -0.35 -15.68
N ILE A 103 -22.66 -1.35 -14.86
CA ILE A 103 -23.64 -1.84 -13.88
C ILE A 103 -23.83 -0.82 -12.75
N GLN A 104 -24.93 -0.93 -12.02
CA GLN A 104 -25.18 -0.10 -10.85
C GLN A 104 -24.04 -0.23 -9.82
N GLY A 105 -23.53 0.92 -9.36
CA GLY A 105 -22.45 1.00 -8.39
C GLY A 105 -21.03 0.94 -8.99
N SER A 106 -20.89 0.62 -10.27
CA SER A 106 -19.60 0.74 -10.96
C SER A 106 -19.26 2.21 -11.22
N PRO A 107 -17.99 2.63 -11.05
CA PRO A 107 -16.84 1.83 -10.62
C PRO A 107 -16.81 1.56 -9.11
N PHE A 108 -16.32 0.40 -8.71
CA PHE A 108 -16.08 0.04 -7.31
C PHE A 108 -14.64 0.35 -6.89
N VAL A 109 -14.44 0.76 -5.64
CA VAL A 109 -13.09 1.03 -5.09
C VAL A 109 -12.60 -0.16 -4.28
N VAL A 110 -11.39 -0.63 -4.57
CA VAL A 110 -10.70 -1.68 -3.81
C VAL A 110 -9.36 -1.17 -3.32
N GLU A 111 -9.10 -1.29 -2.02
CA GLU A 111 -7.77 -1.07 -1.44
C GLU A 111 -6.97 -2.38 -1.46
N VAL A 112 -5.83 -2.38 -2.15
CA VAL A 112 -4.86 -3.47 -2.10
C VAL A 112 -3.74 -3.07 -1.15
N LYS A 113 -3.58 -3.84 -0.07
CA LYS A 113 -2.54 -3.63 0.94
C LYS A 113 -1.27 -4.41 0.58
N PRO A 114 -0.09 -3.92 1.00
CA PRO A 114 1.17 -4.64 0.83
C PRO A 114 1.13 -5.98 1.59
N ASP A 115 1.81 -6.99 1.05
CA ASP A 115 1.94 -8.32 1.65
C ASP A 115 2.78 -8.25 2.95
N VAL A 116 3.02 -9.39 3.59
CA VAL A 116 3.91 -9.48 4.75
C VAL A 116 5.31 -8.96 4.39
N THR A 117 5.94 -8.33 5.37
CA THR A 117 7.26 -7.73 5.20
C THR A 117 8.28 -8.79 4.79
N ASN A 118 9.06 -8.46 3.77
CA ASN A 118 10.15 -9.29 3.29
C ASN A 118 11.47 -8.55 3.54
N ALA A 119 12.29 -9.10 4.43
CA ALA A 119 13.53 -8.45 4.87
C ALA A 119 14.47 -8.12 3.70
N THR A 120 14.60 -9.00 2.71
CA THR A 120 15.48 -8.79 1.55
C THR A 120 14.99 -7.71 0.58
N SER A 121 13.70 -7.37 0.62
CA SER A 121 13.11 -6.29 -0.19
C SER A 121 13.10 -4.94 0.52
N CYS A 122 13.39 -4.89 1.81
CA CYS A 122 13.44 -3.65 2.59
C CYS A 122 14.62 -2.77 2.16
N LEU A 123 14.51 -1.47 2.37
CA LEU A 123 15.57 -0.51 2.04
C LEU A 123 16.08 0.22 3.27
N VAL A 124 17.39 0.45 3.33
CA VAL A 124 18.01 1.40 4.29
C VAL A 124 18.39 2.65 3.52
N PHE A 125 18.08 3.82 4.06
CA PHE A 125 18.34 5.10 3.40
C PHE A 125 18.54 6.24 4.41
N CYS A 126 19.05 7.36 3.92
CA CYS A 126 19.18 8.61 4.68
C CYS A 126 18.21 9.65 4.12
N LYS A 127 17.53 10.39 5.00
CA LYS A 127 16.67 11.53 4.62
C LYS A 127 17.44 12.84 4.42
N SER A 128 18.68 12.89 4.92
CA SER A 128 19.57 14.04 4.91
C SER A 128 21.00 13.56 4.69
N VAL A 129 21.80 14.33 3.94
CA VAL A 129 23.25 14.11 3.83
C VAL A 129 23.97 14.48 5.12
N ASN A 130 23.44 15.46 5.87
CA ASN A 130 23.94 15.79 7.20
C ASN A 130 23.52 14.67 8.15
N ASN A 131 24.48 14.11 8.88
CA ASN A 131 24.30 13.02 9.86
C ASN A 131 23.79 11.68 9.28
N CYS A 132 24.00 11.43 7.99
CA CYS A 132 23.71 10.12 7.43
C CYS A 132 24.63 9.06 8.07
N GLY A 133 24.03 8.05 8.71
CA GLY A 133 24.79 6.94 9.31
C GLY A 133 25.21 5.85 8.32
N LEU A 134 25.23 6.15 7.02
CA LEU A 134 25.76 5.26 5.99
C LEU A 134 26.99 5.91 5.36
N GLY A 135 28.07 5.15 5.24
CA GLY A 135 29.36 5.65 4.73
C GLY A 135 30.16 6.36 5.82
N SER A 136 30.79 7.49 5.46
CA SER A 136 31.67 8.22 6.38
C SER A 136 30.89 9.05 7.39
N VAL A 137 31.04 8.72 8.68
CA VAL A 137 30.44 9.44 9.81
C VAL A 137 31.49 10.18 10.63
N GLN A 138 31.08 11.21 11.37
CA GLN A 138 31.99 11.98 12.23
C GLN A 138 31.88 11.54 13.69
N ALA A 139 33.02 11.23 14.31
CA ALA A 139 33.08 10.92 15.74
C ALA A 139 32.55 12.09 16.59
N GLY A 140 31.77 11.77 17.62
CA GLY A 140 31.06 12.71 18.46
C GLY A 140 29.74 13.24 17.88
N ILE A 141 29.40 12.92 16.63
CA ILE A 141 28.16 13.38 15.99
C ILE A 141 27.17 12.22 15.87
N ARG A 142 25.95 12.46 16.40
CA ARG A 142 24.83 11.53 16.26
C ARG A 142 24.53 11.27 14.80
N SER A 143 24.62 10.01 14.40
CA SER A 143 24.33 9.53 13.06
C SER A 143 22.95 8.87 13.03
N VAL A 144 22.23 9.04 11.92
CA VAL A 144 20.85 8.58 11.74
C VAL A 144 20.69 7.90 10.39
N VAL A 145 19.99 6.78 10.36
CA VAL A 145 19.54 6.08 9.14
C VAL A 145 18.09 5.65 9.30
N PHE A 146 17.44 5.37 8.18
CA PHE A 146 16.03 4.97 8.15
C PHE A 146 15.87 3.66 7.41
N ILE A 147 14.93 2.83 7.86
CA ILE A 147 14.48 1.64 7.15
C ILE A 147 13.12 1.95 6.52
N GLN A 148 12.91 1.53 5.28
CA GLN A 148 11.59 1.39 4.67
C GLN A 148 11.27 -0.10 4.60
N ALA A 149 10.31 -0.53 5.41
CA ALA A 149 9.74 -1.87 5.35
C ALA A 149 8.98 -2.05 4.03
N ARG A 150 9.23 -3.18 3.38
CA ARG A 150 8.62 -3.55 2.09
C ARG A 150 8.24 -5.01 2.06
N ASP A 151 7.21 -5.32 1.28
CA ASP A 151 6.87 -6.69 0.95
C ASP A 151 7.80 -7.26 -0.14
N ARG A 152 7.62 -8.56 -0.47
CA ARG A 152 8.41 -9.25 -1.52
C ARG A 152 8.25 -8.64 -2.93
N ASN A 153 7.16 -7.92 -3.18
CA ASN A 153 6.88 -7.26 -4.45
C ASN A 153 7.44 -5.83 -4.47
N GLY A 154 8.10 -5.38 -3.40
CA GLY A 154 8.68 -4.05 -3.27
C GLY A 154 7.69 -2.96 -2.83
N ASN A 155 6.47 -3.34 -2.44
CA ASN A 155 5.48 -2.38 -1.95
C ASN A 155 5.87 -1.91 -0.55
N ASN A 156 5.83 -0.59 -0.31
CA ASN A 156 6.06 -0.03 1.01
C ASN A 156 4.94 -0.45 1.97
N LYS A 157 5.30 -0.87 3.19
CA LYS A 157 4.34 -1.11 4.27
C LYS A 157 3.60 0.17 4.65
N THR A 158 2.29 0.05 4.91
CA THR A 158 1.40 1.16 5.28
C THR A 158 1.05 1.17 6.77
N ASP A 159 1.65 0.29 7.56
CA ASP A 159 1.57 0.19 9.01
C ASP A 159 2.99 0.19 9.62
N SER A 160 3.11 0.21 10.95
CA SER A 160 4.41 0.18 11.65
C SER A 160 4.50 -0.99 12.63
N LEU A 161 4.05 -2.18 12.20
CA LEU A 161 3.94 -3.37 13.06
C LEU A 161 5.16 -4.29 12.99
N ASP A 162 6.13 -4.01 12.12
CA ASP A 162 7.35 -4.79 12.00
C ASP A 162 8.37 -4.42 13.07
N LEU A 163 9.21 -5.38 13.45
CA LEU A 163 10.33 -5.15 14.36
C LEU A 163 11.64 -5.26 13.58
N PHE A 164 12.47 -4.23 13.69
CA PHE A 164 13.82 -4.22 13.14
C PHE A 164 14.82 -4.09 14.29
N TYR A 165 15.81 -4.96 14.30
CA TYR A 165 16.91 -4.91 15.26
C TYR A 165 18.19 -4.48 14.57
N TYR A 166 19.02 -3.70 15.26
CA TYR A 166 20.33 -3.28 14.76
C TYR A 166 21.39 -3.37 15.85
N SER A 167 22.63 -3.53 15.42
CA SER A 167 23.83 -3.38 16.25
C SER A 167 24.89 -2.70 15.41
N VAL A 168 25.65 -1.80 16.02
CA VAL A 168 26.76 -1.08 15.40
C VAL A 168 28.05 -1.63 15.98
N VAL A 169 28.98 -2.01 15.12
CA VAL A 169 30.30 -2.49 15.52
C VAL A 169 31.32 -1.58 14.86
N GLY A 170 32.31 -1.15 15.63
CA GLY A 170 33.48 -0.49 15.07
C GLY A 170 34.64 -0.50 16.06
N ALA A 171 35.60 0.41 15.88
CA ALA A 171 36.82 0.50 16.68
C ALA A 171 36.60 0.60 18.20
N GLY A 172 35.44 1.12 18.65
CA GLY A 172 35.06 1.15 20.07
C GLY A 172 34.44 -0.13 20.61
N GLY A 173 34.34 -1.18 19.80
CA GLY A 173 33.70 -2.46 20.13
C GLY A 173 32.25 -2.55 19.65
N PHE A 174 31.57 -3.59 20.14
CA PHE A 174 30.19 -3.94 19.80
C PHE A 174 29.18 -3.08 20.59
N SER A 175 28.22 -2.45 19.90
CA SER A 175 27.04 -1.87 20.53
C SER A 175 26.04 -2.98 20.85
N LYS A 176 25.33 -2.87 21.99
CA LYS A 176 24.20 -3.75 22.29
C LYS A 176 23.20 -3.73 21.12
N THR A 177 22.55 -4.86 20.88
CA THR A 177 21.41 -4.93 19.96
C THR A 177 20.28 -4.02 20.45
N GLU A 178 19.82 -3.14 19.57
CA GLU A 178 18.75 -2.18 19.81
C GLU A 178 17.62 -2.39 18.80
N GLU A 179 16.44 -1.88 19.12
CA GLU A 179 15.27 -1.91 18.25
C GLU A 179 15.13 -0.57 17.53
N ALA A 180 14.91 -0.60 16.21
CA ALA A 180 14.66 0.60 15.42
C ALA A 180 13.30 1.20 15.80
N ARG A 181 13.26 2.52 15.99
CA ARG A 181 12.07 3.22 16.46
C ARG A 181 11.11 3.48 15.29
N PRO A 182 9.83 3.07 15.34
CA PRO A 182 8.86 3.46 14.31
C PRO A 182 8.67 4.98 14.30
N LEU A 183 8.62 5.59 13.11
CA LEU A 183 8.48 7.04 12.96
C LEU A 183 7.05 7.57 13.20
N GLY A 184 6.07 6.67 13.24
CA GLY A 184 4.67 6.99 13.49
C GLY A 184 3.81 7.08 12.22
N PRO A 185 2.52 7.39 12.38
CA PRO A 185 1.51 7.31 11.30
C PRO A 185 1.80 8.19 10.07
N GLN A 186 2.57 9.27 10.23
CA GLN A 186 2.96 10.17 9.15
C GLN A 186 4.07 9.61 8.25
N TYR A 187 4.78 8.56 8.69
CA TYR A 187 5.77 7.82 7.92
C TYR A 187 5.57 6.31 8.11
N PRO A 188 4.46 5.74 7.62
CA PRO A 188 4.15 4.34 7.81
C PRO A 188 5.21 3.45 7.17
N GLY A 189 5.47 2.30 7.79
CA GLY A 189 6.51 1.36 7.37
C GLY A 189 7.94 1.89 7.52
N GLN A 190 8.14 3.06 8.14
CA GLN A 190 9.47 3.64 8.33
C GLN A 190 9.93 3.61 9.78
N TYR A 191 11.19 3.21 9.94
CA TYR A 191 11.84 3.06 11.24
C TYR A 191 13.13 3.86 11.26
N GLU A 192 13.42 4.51 12.38
CA GLU A 192 14.62 5.27 12.62
C GLU A 192 15.62 4.44 13.43
N ILE A 193 16.85 4.44 12.95
CA ILE A 193 18.02 3.95 13.65
C ILE A 193 18.92 5.15 13.90
N ASN A 194 19.45 5.27 15.11
CA ASN A 194 20.44 6.29 15.41
C ASN A 194 21.51 5.74 16.34
N TYR A 195 22.73 6.24 16.19
CA TYR A 195 23.87 5.84 17.01
C TYR A 195 24.88 6.98 17.13
N ASN A 196 25.71 6.93 18.17
CA ASN A 196 26.70 7.95 18.48
C ASN A 196 28.12 7.36 18.35
N PRO A 197 28.78 7.48 17.18
CA PRO A 197 30.16 7.05 17.02
C PRO A 197 31.06 7.89 17.95
N ALA A 198 31.76 7.26 18.89
CA ALA A 198 32.62 7.97 19.84
C ALA A 198 34.12 7.90 19.47
N ILE A 199 34.50 6.86 18.72
CA ILE A 199 35.90 6.56 18.37
C ILE A 199 36.00 6.53 16.86
N ALA A 200 37.00 7.22 16.31
CA ALA A 200 37.31 7.15 14.89
C ALA A 200 37.96 5.80 14.55
N GLY A 201 37.50 5.17 13.49
CA GLY A 201 37.98 3.87 13.01
C GLY A 201 36.87 3.12 12.27
N GLU A 202 37.20 1.90 11.82
CA GLU A 202 36.26 0.96 11.21
C GLU A 202 35.66 0.01 12.23
#